data_AF-A0A2L1JGA1-F1
#
_entry.id   AF-A0A2L1JGA1-F1
#
_cell.length_a   1.000
_cell.length_b   1.000
_cell.length_c   1.000
_cell.angle_alpha   90.00
_cell.angle_beta   90.00
_cell.angle_gamma   90.00
#
_symmetry.space_group_name_H-M   'P 1'
#
loop_
_entity.id
_entity.type
_entity.pdbx_description
1 polymer ?
#
loop_
_entity_poly.entity_id
_entity_poly.type
_entity_poly.pdbx_seq_one_letter_code
_entity_poly.pdbx_strand_id
1 'polypeptide(L)'
;MSDILPLTIGVLPTHNHYGLRNTQALAGVSHVWQDFFARALAEQLGDSPNALAIKAPATLDPAVEPSEGADLLAQILTQRECDVIDTEIAPPEPLFLPIAEFETELLPPPAPPFAPEEIVAQQRQQNFDSGWVRPLVLNAGQPLPEPGPAPQPRPLHLPIAEFELDLLPPPATPYPPQELEAQQKALDFDYHWARPLILNNLRLAA
;
A
#
# COMPACT_ATOMS: atom_id res chain seq x y z
N MET A 1 17.57 10.90 -31.10
CA MET A 1 19.02 10.62 -30.98
C MET A 1 19.28 10.47 -29.49
N SER A 2 19.30 9.25 -29.00
CA SER A 2 19.44 8.94 -27.57
C SER A 2 20.92 8.81 -27.25
N ASP A 3 21.45 9.77 -26.51
CA ASP A 3 22.81 9.76 -25.97
C ASP A 3 22.92 8.69 -24.88
N ILE A 4 23.24 7.46 -25.29
CA ILE A 4 23.61 6.39 -24.37
C ILE A 4 25.06 6.65 -23.95
N LEU A 5 25.25 7.12 -22.72
CA LEU A 5 26.56 7.36 -22.15
C LEU A 5 27.36 6.05 -22.06
N PRO A 6 28.66 6.05 -22.42
CA PRO A 6 29.48 4.84 -22.38
C PRO A 6 29.77 4.44 -20.93
N LEU A 7 29.51 3.18 -20.60
CA LEU A 7 29.88 2.60 -19.31
C LEU A 7 31.41 2.46 -19.23
N THR A 8 32.01 3.08 -18.22
CA THR A 8 33.44 2.98 -17.92
C THR A 8 33.78 1.54 -17.54
N ILE A 9 34.27 0.77 -18.50
CA ILE A 9 34.93 -0.52 -18.30
C ILE A 9 36.27 -0.23 -17.61
N GLY A 10 36.38 -0.51 -16.32
CA GLY A 10 37.68 -0.40 -15.66
C GLY A 10 37.74 -0.62 -14.15
N VAL A 11 36.66 -0.41 -13.39
CA VAL A 11 36.69 -0.65 -11.94
C VAL A 11 35.41 -1.35 -11.52
N LEU A 12 35.54 -2.57 -10.99
CA LEU A 12 34.46 -3.29 -10.33
C LEU A 12 34.31 -2.73 -8.90
N PRO A 13 33.20 -2.06 -8.55
CA PRO A 13 32.96 -1.62 -7.18
C PRO A 13 32.68 -2.84 -6.29
N THR A 14 33.40 -2.94 -5.18
CA THR A 14 33.36 -4.07 -4.23
C THR A 14 32.11 -4.12 -3.35
N HIS A 15 31.17 -3.18 -3.53
CA HIS A 15 29.94 -3.11 -2.74
C HIS A 15 28.75 -2.65 -3.60
N ASN A 16 27.57 -3.16 -3.21
CA ASN A 16 26.30 -3.08 -3.92
C ASN A 16 26.03 -1.71 -4.56
N HIS A 17 25.69 -1.72 -5.85
CA HIS A 17 25.37 -0.54 -6.65
C HIS A 17 23.96 -0.04 -6.33
N TYR A 18 23.73 0.33 -5.08
CA TYR A 18 22.41 0.79 -4.61
C TYR A 18 21.96 2.02 -5.39
N GLY A 19 22.84 3.01 -5.63
CA GLY A 19 22.50 4.21 -6.39
C GLY A 19 22.06 3.94 -7.83
N LEU A 20 22.77 3.08 -8.56
CA LEU A 20 22.43 2.70 -9.94
C LEU A 20 21.18 1.81 -10.01
N ARG A 21 21.02 0.86 -9.08
CA ARG A 21 19.81 0.03 -9.02
C ARG A 21 18.58 0.86 -8.62
N ASN A 22 18.75 1.82 -7.72
CA ASN A 22 17.67 2.69 -7.27
C ASN A 22 17.26 3.65 -8.37
N THR A 23 18.20 4.22 -9.13
CA THR A 23 17.86 5.03 -10.30
C THR A 23 17.26 4.20 -11.42
N GLN A 24 17.77 3.01 -11.72
CA GLN A 24 17.15 2.15 -12.74
C GLN A 24 15.74 1.65 -12.34
N ALA A 25 15.51 1.34 -11.06
CA ALA A 25 14.22 0.86 -10.58
C ALA A 25 13.21 1.98 -10.33
N LEU A 26 13.63 3.11 -9.77
CA LEU A 26 12.74 4.20 -9.36
C LEU A 26 12.66 5.35 -10.37
N ALA A 27 13.61 5.53 -11.31
CA ALA A 27 13.49 6.62 -12.29
C ALA A 27 12.29 6.42 -13.22
N GLY A 28 12.02 5.18 -13.64
CA GLY A 28 10.82 4.87 -14.42
C GLY A 28 9.53 5.13 -13.63
N VAL A 29 9.52 4.75 -12.35
CA VAL A 29 8.38 4.98 -11.43
C VAL A 29 8.19 6.48 -11.18
N SER A 30 9.27 7.23 -10.98
CA SER A 30 9.22 8.68 -10.78
C SER A 30 8.64 9.41 -11.99
N HIS A 31 8.97 8.99 -13.21
CA HIS A 31 8.40 9.59 -14.42
C HIS A 31 6.90 9.31 -14.57
N VAL A 32 6.47 8.07 -14.31
CA VAL A 32 5.03 7.72 -14.37
C VAL A 32 4.22 8.51 -13.34
N TRP A 33 4.73 8.67 -12.12
CA TRP A 33 4.09 9.49 -11.11
C TRP A 33 4.12 10.98 -11.47
N GLN A 34 5.24 11.49 -11.99
CA GLN A 34 5.33 12.89 -12.45
C GLN A 34 4.34 13.19 -13.56
N ASP A 35 4.20 12.30 -14.55
CA ASP A 35 3.24 12.46 -15.65
C ASP A 35 1.80 12.35 -15.14
N PHE A 36 1.53 11.47 -14.18
CA PHE A 36 0.22 11.38 -13.52
C PHE A 36 -0.11 12.66 -12.76
N PHE A 37 0.82 13.20 -11.96
CA PHE A 37 0.63 14.45 -11.23
C PHE A 37 0.51 15.66 -12.16
N ALA A 38 1.30 15.72 -13.24
CA ALA A 38 1.20 16.77 -14.24
C ALA A 38 -0.15 16.73 -14.96
N ARG A 39 -0.65 15.53 -15.27
CA ARG A 39 -1.95 15.33 -15.91
C ARG A 39 -3.11 15.63 -14.95
N ALA A 40 -3.03 15.20 -13.70
CA ALA A 40 -4.00 15.53 -12.66
C ALA A 40 -4.03 17.04 -12.37
N LEU A 41 -2.88 17.71 -12.34
CA LEU A 41 -2.81 19.17 -12.22
C LEU A 41 -3.40 19.88 -13.44
N ALA A 42 -3.11 19.40 -14.66
CA ALA A 42 -3.68 19.96 -15.87
C ALA A 42 -5.21 19.77 -15.92
N GLU A 43 -5.71 18.64 -15.46
CA GLU A 43 -7.14 18.32 -15.39
C GLU A 43 -7.85 19.13 -14.30
N GLN A 44 -7.21 19.34 -13.14
CA GLN A 44 -7.68 20.21 -12.07
C GLN A 44 -7.69 21.70 -12.49
N LEU A 45 -6.78 22.11 -13.38
CA LEU A 45 -6.71 23.47 -13.91
C LEU A 45 -7.72 23.71 -15.06
N GLY A 46 -8.18 22.65 -15.74
CA GLY A 46 -9.16 22.70 -16.82
C GLY A 46 -8.81 23.71 -17.94
N ASP A 47 -9.82 24.13 -18.70
CA ASP A 47 -9.71 25.12 -19.80
C ASP A 47 -9.65 26.58 -19.28
N SER A 48 -9.34 26.77 -17.99
CA SER A 48 -9.31 28.06 -17.33
C SER A 48 -7.87 28.47 -16.98
N PRO A 49 -7.11 29.04 -17.92
CA PRO A 49 -5.76 29.55 -17.65
C PRO A 49 -5.75 30.68 -16.59
N ASN A 50 -6.92 31.18 -16.20
CA ASN A 50 -7.09 32.20 -15.16
C ASN A 50 -7.14 31.66 -13.72
N ALA A 51 -7.26 30.34 -13.48
CA ALA A 51 -7.30 29.83 -12.11
C ALA A 51 -5.97 30.07 -11.35
N LEU A 52 -4.83 30.08 -12.07
CA LEU A 52 -3.52 30.44 -11.53
C LEU A 52 -3.25 31.96 -11.55
N ALA A 53 -4.07 32.76 -12.23
CA ALA A 53 -3.90 34.20 -12.33
C ALA A 53 -4.39 34.96 -11.07
N ILE A 54 -5.05 34.28 -10.13
CA ILE A 54 -5.72 34.94 -8.99
C ILE A 54 -4.75 35.38 -7.87
N LYS A 55 -3.42 35.23 -8.03
CA LYS A 55 -2.49 35.70 -6.98
C LYS A 55 -1.20 36.36 -7.47
N ALA A 56 -1.28 37.15 -8.53
CA ALA A 56 -0.33 38.23 -8.71
C ALA A 56 -0.92 39.49 -8.05
N PRO A 57 -0.27 40.12 -7.05
CA PRO A 57 -0.72 41.42 -6.55
C PRO A 57 -0.69 42.40 -7.72
N ALA A 58 -1.80 43.09 -7.96
CA ALA A 58 -1.87 44.11 -9.00
C ALA A 58 -0.84 45.21 -8.69
N THR A 59 -0.20 45.77 -9.72
CA THR A 59 0.70 46.91 -9.55
C THR A 59 -0.08 48.11 -9.02
N LEU A 60 0.16 48.46 -7.75
CA LEU A 60 -0.50 49.58 -7.07
C LEU A 60 0.08 50.92 -7.54
N ASP A 61 -0.80 51.89 -7.78
CA ASP A 61 -0.41 53.28 -8.06
C ASP A 61 0.11 53.94 -6.76
N PRO A 62 1.37 54.39 -6.69
CA PRO A 62 1.94 54.96 -5.48
C PRO A 62 1.33 56.31 -5.07
N ALA A 63 0.50 56.93 -5.92
CA ALA A 63 -0.19 58.18 -5.61
C ALA A 63 -1.48 57.99 -4.77
N VAL A 64 -1.95 56.74 -4.64
CA VAL A 64 -3.20 56.41 -3.93
C VAL A 64 -2.88 55.75 -2.60
N GLU A 65 -3.54 56.19 -1.53
CA GLU A 65 -3.38 55.57 -0.20
C GLU A 65 -3.90 54.11 -0.24
N PRO A 66 -3.16 53.15 0.33
CA PRO A 66 -3.54 51.74 0.29
C PRO A 66 -4.81 51.48 1.11
N SER A 67 -5.94 51.19 0.43
CA SER A 67 -7.24 50.94 1.06
C SER A 67 -7.46 49.48 1.44
N GLU A 68 -6.63 48.55 0.95
CA GLU A 68 -6.84 47.10 1.08
C GLU A 68 -7.01 46.65 2.55
N GLY A 69 -6.32 47.29 3.49
CA GLY A 69 -6.46 47.00 4.91
C GLY A 69 -7.82 47.44 5.47
N ALA A 70 -8.35 48.58 5.01
CA ALA A 70 -9.67 49.07 5.40
C ALA A 70 -10.79 48.22 4.78
N ASP A 71 -10.62 47.81 3.52
CA ASP A 71 -11.56 46.94 2.81
C ASP A 71 -11.63 45.55 3.46
N LEU A 72 -10.48 44.98 3.85
CA LEU A 72 -10.40 43.72 4.57
C LEU A 72 -11.04 43.84 5.96
N LEU A 73 -10.78 44.94 6.69
CA LEU A 73 -11.38 45.18 8.00
C LEU A 73 -12.91 45.28 7.89
N ALA A 74 -13.42 46.00 6.88
CA ALA A 74 -14.85 46.07 6.60
C ALA A 74 -15.46 44.69 6.33
N GLN A 75 -14.77 43.83 5.58
CA GLN A 75 -15.21 42.46 5.31
C GLN A 75 -15.18 41.56 6.56
N ILE A 76 -14.20 41.73 7.44
CA ILE A 76 -14.17 41.01 8.72
C ILE A 76 -15.34 41.43 9.62
N LEU A 77 -15.65 42.72 9.67
CA LEU A 77 -16.77 43.22 10.47
C LEU A 77 -18.10 42.67 9.95
N THR A 78 -18.32 42.67 8.64
CA THR A 78 -19.56 42.10 8.07
C THR A 78 -19.69 40.61 8.34
N GLN A 79 -18.59 39.85 8.28
CA GLN A 79 -18.58 38.42 8.65
C GLN A 79 -18.88 38.17 10.13
N ARG A 80 -18.43 39.06 11.01
CA ARG A 80 -18.70 38.98 12.46
C ARG A 80 -20.13 39.35 12.84
N GLU A 81 -20.78 40.17 12.01
CA GLU A 81 -22.19 40.52 12.17
C GLU A 81 -23.13 39.42 11.63
N CYS A 82 -22.63 38.51 10.81
CA CYS A 82 -23.39 37.33 10.39
C CYS A 82 -23.60 36.38 11.58
N ASP A 83 -24.86 36.06 11.86
CA ASP A 83 -25.24 35.07 12.86
C ASP A 83 -24.93 33.66 12.32
N VAL A 84 -23.74 33.15 12.65
CA VAL A 84 -23.31 31.81 12.28
C VAL A 84 -23.90 30.83 13.29
N ILE A 85 -25.01 30.20 12.90
CA ILE A 85 -25.64 29.14 13.68
C ILE A 85 -24.99 27.81 13.25
N ASP A 86 -24.54 27.03 14.22
CA ASP A 86 -24.09 25.65 13.98
C ASP A 86 -25.29 24.79 13.56
N THR A 87 -25.50 24.68 12.25
CA THR A 87 -26.48 23.74 11.68
C THR A 87 -25.88 22.35 11.64
N GLU A 88 -26.44 21.43 12.43
CA GLU A 88 -26.16 20.00 12.33
C GLU A 88 -26.68 19.46 10.99
N ILE A 89 -25.77 19.27 10.02
CA ILE A 89 -26.09 18.67 8.73
C ILE A 89 -26.09 17.16 8.91
N ALA A 90 -27.25 16.58 9.20
CA ALA A 90 -27.44 15.14 9.16
C ALA A 90 -27.51 14.66 7.70
N PRO A 91 -26.78 13.59 7.32
CA PRO A 91 -26.96 12.98 6.02
C PRO A 91 -28.41 12.49 5.87
N PRO A 92 -28.99 12.56 4.65
CA PRO A 92 -30.36 12.10 4.43
C PRO A 92 -30.48 10.63 4.82
N GLU A 93 -31.62 10.26 5.41
CA GLU A 93 -31.89 8.86 5.72
C GLU A 93 -31.74 8.01 4.45
N PRO A 94 -30.93 6.93 4.51
CA PRO A 94 -30.80 6.03 3.37
C PRO A 94 -32.18 5.44 3.09
N LEU A 95 -32.71 5.74 1.90
CA LEU A 95 -33.86 5.05 1.32
C LEU A 95 -33.44 3.60 1.04
N PHE A 96 -33.38 2.79 2.08
CA PHE A 96 -33.37 1.35 1.92
C PHE A 96 -34.75 0.98 1.38
N LEU A 97 -34.80 0.65 0.09
CA LEU A 97 -35.87 -0.21 -0.39
C LEU A 97 -35.90 -1.43 0.56
N PRO A 98 -37.08 -1.87 1.03
CA PRO A 98 -37.18 -3.09 1.81
C PRO A 98 -36.44 -4.16 1.03
N ILE A 99 -35.40 -4.70 1.68
CA ILE A 99 -34.42 -5.69 1.20
C ILE A 99 -34.84 -6.18 -0.18
N ALA A 100 -34.21 -5.66 -1.24
CA ALA A 100 -34.44 -6.19 -2.57
C ALA A 100 -34.29 -7.71 -2.46
N GLU A 101 -35.41 -8.42 -2.53
CA GLU A 101 -35.46 -9.87 -2.52
C GLU A 101 -34.71 -10.27 -3.80
N PHE A 102 -33.40 -10.42 -3.68
CA PHE A 102 -32.58 -10.94 -4.75
C PHE A 102 -33.19 -12.30 -5.08
N GLU A 103 -33.74 -12.42 -6.28
CA GLU A 103 -34.27 -13.69 -6.78
C GLU A 103 -33.10 -14.66 -6.88
N THR A 104 -32.85 -15.42 -5.80
CA THR A 104 -31.76 -16.39 -5.71
C THR A 104 -31.88 -17.48 -6.77
N GLU A 105 -33.08 -17.65 -7.34
CA GLU A 105 -33.37 -18.55 -8.46
C GLU A 105 -32.82 -18.05 -9.81
N LEU A 106 -32.56 -16.74 -9.95
CA LEU A 106 -31.94 -16.17 -11.15
C LEU A 106 -30.41 -16.19 -11.11
N LEU A 107 -29.80 -16.52 -9.96
CA LEU A 107 -28.36 -16.63 -9.86
C LEU A 107 -27.87 -17.86 -10.63
N PRO A 108 -26.77 -17.76 -11.40
CA PRO A 108 -26.19 -18.94 -12.01
C PRO A 108 -25.79 -19.93 -10.91
N PRO A 109 -25.95 -21.25 -11.15
CA PRO A 109 -25.58 -22.26 -10.18
C PRO A 109 -24.09 -22.14 -9.82
N PRO A 110 -23.70 -22.43 -8.57
CA PRO A 110 -22.31 -22.36 -8.15
C PRO A 110 -21.46 -23.30 -9.02
N ALA A 111 -20.24 -22.86 -9.34
CA ALA A 111 -19.32 -23.67 -10.13
C ALA A 111 -19.07 -25.01 -9.42
N PRO A 112 -19.02 -26.13 -10.16
CA PRO A 112 -18.71 -27.43 -9.58
C PRO A 112 -17.29 -27.43 -9.00
N PRO A 113 -17.03 -28.20 -7.93
CA PRO A 113 -15.69 -28.35 -7.38
C PRO A 113 -14.75 -28.97 -8.43
N PHE A 114 -13.48 -28.58 -8.40
CA PHE A 114 -12.45 -29.15 -9.27
C PHE A 114 -12.36 -30.67 -9.10
N ALA A 115 -12.06 -31.37 -10.19
CA ALA A 115 -11.86 -32.81 -10.12
C ALA A 115 -10.64 -33.14 -9.23
N PRO A 116 -10.66 -34.27 -8.50
CA PRO A 116 -9.55 -34.64 -7.62
C PRO A 116 -8.21 -34.75 -8.38
N GLU A 117 -8.25 -35.13 -9.65
CA GLU A 117 -7.07 -35.22 -10.53
C GLU A 117 -6.45 -33.85 -10.81
N GLU A 118 -7.28 -32.82 -11.02
CA GLU A 118 -6.84 -31.44 -11.26
C GLU A 118 -6.21 -30.83 -10.01
N ILE A 119 -6.78 -31.12 -8.84
CA ILE A 119 -6.22 -30.70 -7.54
C ILE A 119 -4.83 -31.31 -7.34
N VAL A 120 -4.66 -32.61 -7.63
CA VAL A 120 -3.36 -33.29 -7.55
C VAL A 120 -2.36 -32.71 -8.54
N ALA A 121 -2.79 -32.40 -9.77
CA ALA A 121 -1.93 -31.77 -10.77
C ALA A 121 -1.45 -30.37 -10.33
N GLN A 122 -2.35 -29.56 -9.77
CA GLN A 122 -2.00 -28.24 -9.22
C GLN A 122 -1.05 -28.34 -8.02
N GLN A 123 -1.28 -29.28 -7.10
CA GLN A 123 -0.37 -29.53 -5.97
C GLN A 123 1.03 -29.95 -6.43
N ARG A 124 1.12 -30.77 -7.48
CA ARG A 124 2.43 -31.14 -8.07
C ARG A 124 3.17 -29.95 -8.65
N GLN A 125 2.47 -28.97 -9.23
CA GLN A 125 3.09 -27.74 -9.74
C GLN A 125 3.58 -26.83 -8.60
N GLN A 126 2.95 -26.88 -7.43
CA GLN A 126 3.32 -26.10 -6.25
C GLN A 126 4.42 -26.76 -5.41
N ASN A 127 4.63 -28.07 -5.55
CA ASN A 127 5.75 -28.79 -4.96
C ASN A 127 7.05 -28.48 -5.72
N PHE A 128 7.69 -27.36 -5.37
CA PHE A 128 9.08 -27.10 -5.73
C PHE A 128 9.97 -27.15 -4.48
N ASP A 129 11.12 -27.79 -4.60
CA ASP A 129 12.11 -27.84 -3.51
C ASP A 129 12.82 -26.48 -3.40
N SER A 130 12.48 -25.71 -2.37
CA SER A 130 13.13 -24.44 -2.03
C SER A 130 14.41 -24.61 -1.20
N GLY A 131 14.88 -25.85 -1.05
CA GLY A 131 16.12 -26.17 -0.33
C GLY A 131 17.32 -25.51 -0.99
N TRP A 132 18.11 -24.78 -0.20
CA TRP A 132 19.40 -24.22 -0.64
C TRP A 132 20.36 -25.37 -0.99
N VAL A 133 20.51 -25.66 -2.28
CA VAL A 133 21.54 -26.58 -2.77
C VAL A 133 22.87 -25.84 -2.78
N ARG A 134 23.90 -26.41 -2.13
CA ARG A 134 25.25 -25.82 -2.17
C ARG A 134 25.74 -25.82 -3.62
N PRO A 135 26.26 -24.70 -4.14
CA PRO A 135 26.81 -24.65 -5.48
C PRO A 135 27.97 -25.65 -5.58
N LEU A 136 27.84 -26.60 -6.51
CA LEU A 136 28.86 -27.60 -6.76
C LEU A 136 30.04 -26.90 -7.46
N VAL A 137 31.14 -26.67 -6.74
CA VAL A 137 32.38 -26.22 -7.37
C VAL A 137 32.92 -27.41 -8.17
N LEU A 138 32.88 -27.30 -9.50
CA LEU A 138 33.47 -28.29 -10.40
C LEU A 138 34.99 -28.35 -10.16
N ASN A 139 35.43 -29.24 -9.30
CA ASN A 139 36.85 -29.60 -9.20
C ASN A 139 37.17 -30.57 -10.34
N ALA A 140 38.09 -30.19 -11.23
CA ALA A 140 38.51 -30.97 -12.37
C ALA A 140 39.15 -32.31 -11.94
N GLY A 141 38.34 -33.37 -11.83
CA GLY A 141 38.79 -34.76 -11.66
C GLY A 141 39.32 -35.13 -10.27
N GLN A 142 39.22 -34.25 -9.28
CA GLN A 142 39.52 -34.60 -7.89
C GLN A 142 38.26 -35.18 -7.22
N PRO A 143 38.37 -36.26 -6.42
CA PRO A 143 37.24 -36.79 -5.67
C PRO A 143 36.67 -35.72 -4.74
N LEU A 144 35.36 -35.75 -4.51
CA LEU A 144 34.70 -34.85 -3.56
C LEU A 144 35.41 -34.96 -2.20
N PRO A 145 35.88 -33.84 -1.61
CA PRO A 145 36.48 -33.89 -0.29
C PRO A 145 35.43 -34.41 0.70
N GLU A 146 35.84 -35.31 1.59
CA GLU A 146 34.95 -35.79 2.65
C GLU A 146 34.41 -34.59 3.42
N PRO A 147 33.08 -34.50 3.66
CA PRO A 147 32.49 -33.41 4.41
C PRO A 147 33.18 -33.33 5.77
N GLY A 148 33.85 -32.20 6.02
CA GLY A 148 34.39 -31.93 7.36
C GLY A 148 33.27 -31.96 8.41
N PRO A 149 33.60 -32.26 9.68
CA PRO A 149 32.60 -32.24 10.75
C PRO A 149 31.88 -30.89 10.76
N ALA A 150 30.55 -30.93 10.94
CA ALA A 150 29.76 -29.72 11.07
C ALA A 150 30.37 -28.82 12.15
N PRO A 151 30.41 -27.50 11.95
CA PRO A 151 30.87 -26.60 13.01
C PRO A 151 30.05 -26.88 14.26
N GLN A 152 30.73 -27.23 15.35
CA GLN A 152 30.05 -27.40 16.63
C GLN A 152 29.35 -26.08 16.95
N PRO A 153 28.10 -26.11 17.44
CA PRO A 153 27.40 -24.91 17.86
C PRO A 153 28.26 -24.24 18.91
N ARG A 154 28.87 -23.11 18.56
CA ARG A 154 29.57 -22.30 19.55
C ARG A 154 28.49 -21.77 20.48
N PRO A 155 28.58 -22.03 21.79
CA PRO A 155 27.70 -21.33 22.72
C PRO A 155 27.94 -19.83 22.50
N LEU A 156 26.90 -19.12 22.12
CA LEU A 156 26.93 -17.67 22.04
C LEU A 156 27.12 -17.18 23.48
N HIS A 157 28.37 -16.99 23.90
CA HIS A 157 28.70 -16.18 25.08
C HIS A 157 28.37 -14.72 24.74
N LEU A 158 27.08 -14.42 24.68
CA LEU A 158 26.59 -13.06 24.80
C LEU A 158 26.86 -12.67 26.27
N PRO A 159 27.69 -11.64 26.54
CA PRO A 159 28.02 -11.26 27.92
C PRO A 159 26.82 -10.79 28.74
N ILE A 160 25.68 -10.48 28.11
CA ILE A 160 24.44 -10.05 28.75
C ILE A 160 23.28 -10.46 27.84
N ALA A 161 22.70 -11.64 28.06
CA ALA A 161 21.31 -11.95 27.75
C ALA A 161 21.00 -13.34 28.30
N GLU A 162 21.20 -13.54 29.61
CA GLU A 162 20.16 -14.23 30.34
C GLU A 162 18.91 -13.39 30.06
N PHE A 163 17.99 -13.88 29.24
CA PHE A 163 16.72 -13.18 29.06
C PHE A 163 16.11 -13.08 30.45
N GLU A 164 16.08 -11.88 31.02
CA GLU A 164 15.39 -11.61 32.27
C GLU A 164 13.90 -11.77 31.98
N LEU A 165 13.43 -13.02 32.00
CA LEU A 165 12.04 -13.40 31.78
C LEU A 165 11.13 -12.74 32.83
N ASP A 166 11.69 -12.32 33.96
CA ASP A 166 11.03 -11.58 35.03
C ASP A 166 10.75 -10.10 34.66
N LEU A 167 11.46 -9.55 33.68
CA LEU A 167 11.19 -8.22 33.11
C LEU A 167 10.16 -8.27 31.97
N LEU A 168 9.83 -9.45 31.46
CA LEU A 168 8.81 -9.56 30.44
C LEU A 168 7.44 -9.22 31.06
N PRO A 169 6.59 -8.49 30.33
CA PRO A 169 5.21 -8.30 30.77
C PRO A 169 4.57 -9.68 30.97
N PRO A 170 3.70 -9.83 31.98
CA PRO A 170 3.02 -11.09 32.23
C PRO A 170 2.31 -11.56 30.96
N PRO A 171 2.26 -12.88 30.70
CA PRO A 171 1.64 -13.41 29.50
C PRO A 171 0.19 -12.92 29.41
N ALA A 172 -0.21 -12.51 28.21
CA ALA A 172 -1.57 -12.04 27.98
C ALA A 172 -2.57 -13.09 28.43
N THR A 173 -3.57 -12.67 29.22
CA THR A 173 -4.66 -13.56 29.62
C THR A 173 -5.40 -14.03 28.39
N PRO A 174 -5.65 -15.35 28.23
CA PRO A 174 -6.42 -15.84 27.11
C PRO A 174 -7.82 -15.23 27.14
N TYR A 175 -8.35 -14.93 25.96
CA TYR A 175 -9.70 -14.39 25.83
C TYR A 175 -10.72 -15.36 26.45
N PRO A 176 -11.76 -14.84 27.14
CA PRO A 176 -12.85 -15.68 27.61
C PRO A 176 -13.56 -16.35 26.42
N PRO A 177 -14.12 -17.55 26.62
CA PRO A 177 -14.70 -18.34 25.53
C PRO A 177 -15.80 -17.61 24.76
N GLN A 178 -16.57 -16.76 25.44
CA GLN A 178 -17.62 -15.94 24.82
C GLN A 178 -17.06 -14.90 23.83
N GLU A 179 -15.91 -14.30 24.15
CA GLU A 179 -15.25 -13.34 23.25
C GLU A 179 -14.63 -14.05 22.05
N LEU A 180 -14.09 -15.27 22.25
CA LEU A 180 -13.60 -16.09 21.14
C LEU A 180 -14.73 -16.48 20.18
N GLU A 181 -15.89 -16.88 20.70
CA GLU A 181 -17.07 -17.17 19.87
C GLU A 181 -17.58 -15.93 19.11
N ALA A 182 -17.56 -14.76 19.74
CA ALA A 182 -17.94 -13.51 19.10
C ALA A 182 -16.95 -13.12 17.98
N GLN A 183 -15.64 -13.23 18.25
CA GLN A 183 -14.60 -12.97 17.25
C GLN A 183 -14.68 -13.98 16.09
N GLN A 184 -14.95 -15.25 16.39
CA GLN A 184 -15.10 -16.28 15.37
C GLN A 184 -16.32 -16.00 14.47
N LYS A 185 -17.46 -15.63 15.04
CA LYS A 185 -18.65 -15.22 14.26
C LYS A 185 -18.38 -13.99 13.38
N ALA A 186 -17.63 -13.00 13.89
CA ALA A 186 -17.26 -11.83 13.11
C ALA A 186 -16.33 -12.18 11.94
N LEU A 187 -15.32 -13.03 12.18
CA LEU A 187 -14.43 -13.52 11.13
C LEU A 187 -15.20 -14.36 10.09
N ASP A 188 -16.10 -15.23 10.53
CA ASP A 188 -16.91 -16.05 9.63
C ASP A 188 -17.80 -15.19 8.73
N PHE A 189 -18.39 -14.12 9.27
CA PHE A 189 -19.14 -13.13 8.50
C PHE A 189 -18.25 -12.43 7.46
N ASP A 190 -17.06 -11.97 7.86
CA ASP A 190 -16.14 -11.27 6.96
C ASP A 190 -15.66 -12.17 5.81
N TYR A 191 -15.28 -13.42 6.13
CA TYR A 191 -14.77 -14.37 5.14
C TYR A 191 -15.83 -14.88 4.18
N HIS A 192 -17.02 -15.21 4.67
CA HIS A 192 -18.05 -15.87 3.86
C HIS A 192 -19.03 -14.89 3.23
N TRP A 193 -19.14 -13.66 3.75
CA TRP A 193 -20.15 -12.71 3.29
C TRP A 193 -19.55 -11.39 2.80
N ALA A 194 -18.85 -10.64 3.65
CA ALA A 194 -18.37 -9.30 3.30
C ALA A 194 -17.31 -9.32 2.19
N ARG A 195 -16.29 -10.18 2.33
CA ARG A 195 -15.16 -10.21 1.39
C ARG A 195 -15.54 -10.73 -0.01
N PRO A 196 -16.35 -11.80 -0.16
CA PRO A 196 -16.84 -12.21 -1.48
C PRO A 196 -17.70 -11.15 -2.16
N LEU A 197 -18.56 -10.45 -1.41
CA LEU A 197 -19.38 -9.35 -1.93
C LEU A 197 -18.51 -8.21 -2.45
N ILE A 198 -17.53 -7.76 -1.66
CA ILE A 198 -16.59 -6.70 -2.06
C ILE A 198 -15.79 -7.13 -3.28
N LEU A 199 -15.25 -8.35 -3.31
CA LEU A 199 -14.52 -8.86 -4.47
C LEU A 199 -15.39 -8.94 -5.72
N ASN A 200 -16.66 -9.32 -5.59
CA ASN A 200 -17.58 -9.38 -6.72
C ASN A 200 -17.93 -7.98 -7.25
N ASN A 201 -18.20 -7.02 -6.34
CA ASN A 201 -18.45 -5.63 -6.71
C ASN A 201 -17.24 -4.99 -7.39
N LEU A 202 -16.02 -5.25 -6.89
CA LEU A 202 -14.79 -4.78 -7.52
C LEU A 202 -14.58 -5.39 -8.92
N ARG A 203 -14.99 -6.64 -9.15
CA ARG A 203 -14.93 -7.28 -10.47
C ARG A 203 -15.94 -6.71 -11.46
N LEU A 204 -17.13 -6.30 -11.00
CA LEU A 204 -18.15 -5.68 -11.85
C LEU A 204 -17.82 -4.23 -12.21
N ALA A 205 -17.02 -3.54 -11.38
CA ALA A 205 -16.61 -2.16 -11.59
C ALA A 205 -15.33 -1.99 -12.43
N ALA A 206 -14.66 -3.08 -12.81
CA ALA A 206 -13.45 -3.10 -13.63
C ALA A 206 -13.74 -3.53 -15.08
#